data_AF-A0AA40BVX3-F1
#
_entry.id   AF-A0AA40BVX3-F1
#
_cell.length_a   1.000
_cell.length_b   1.000
_cell.length_c   1.000
_cell.angle_alpha   90.00
_cell.angle_beta   90.00
_cell.angle_gamma   90.00
#
_symmetry.space_group_name_H-M   'P 1'
#
loop_
_entity.id
_entity.type
_entity.pdbx_description
1 polymer ?
#
loop_
_entity_poly.entity_id
_entity_poly.type
_entity_poly.pdbx_seq_one_letter_code
_entity_poly.pdbx_strand_id
1 'polypeptide(L)'
;MDAPEVVADTTRTNPAYRDQPGLQLSPPRYPESSFSDEYHDYYRPLSAKSTKPIQTSENPYASGPFRPVVVPNKKTTILGLRPPTFILSVLLALVVVIAAIGGGVGASVAVANAKKECASNSGSRTPGSVNGTIATVPTEGLLDFDCPQTAKSRQIVNLGSSPWGFEVKCKSDYIGSNIDIAGMTTYSFTDCITACALFNSFAGNNTCVGVYFNGNLTALLPDHHGNCFLKSYLPTPSLDLGSLSATASLVSSPLS
;
A
#
# COMPACT_ATOMS: atom_id res chain seq x y z
N MET A 1 3.81 -35.69 54.08
CA MET A 1 4.26 -34.55 53.23
C MET A 1 3.68 -34.83 51.87
N ASP A 2 2.42 -34.44 51.73
CA ASP A 2 1.54 -34.80 50.63
C ASP A 2 1.77 -33.88 49.44
N ALA A 3 1.92 -34.48 48.26
CA ALA A 3 2.06 -33.79 46.99
C ALA A 3 0.69 -33.32 46.50
N PRO A 4 0.57 -32.12 45.90
CA PRO A 4 -0.70 -31.67 45.34
C PRO A 4 -1.00 -32.37 44.01
N GLU A 5 -2.23 -32.84 43.92
CA GLU A 5 -2.89 -33.46 42.79
C GLU A 5 -3.10 -32.44 41.65
N VAL A 6 -2.62 -32.78 40.45
CA VAL A 6 -2.79 -31.95 39.24
C VAL A 6 -4.10 -32.34 38.56
N VAL A 7 -5.11 -31.47 38.68
CA VAL A 7 -6.39 -31.60 37.97
C VAL A 7 -6.21 -31.18 36.51
N ALA A 8 -6.35 -32.14 35.60
CA ALA A 8 -6.39 -31.90 34.16
C ALA A 8 -7.81 -31.46 33.75
N ASP A 9 -7.99 -30.17 33.47
CA ASP A 9 -9.25 -29.67 32.91
C ASP A 9 -9.26 -29.88 31.39
N THR A 10 -10.19 -30.74 30.96
CA THR A 10 -10.43 -31.12 29.58
C THR A 10 -11.69 -30.41 29.12
N THR A 11 -11.71 -30.01 27.84
CA THR A 11 -12.88 -29.66 27.01
C THR A 11 -13.14 -28.16 26.81
N ARG A 12 -12.32 -27.53 25.95
CA ARG A 12 -12.69 -26.27 25.28
C ARG A 12 -13.36 -26.60 23.95
N THR A 13 -14.69 -26.76 23.97
CA THR A 13 -15.50 -26.84 22.75
C THR A 13 -15.44 -25.50 22.01
N ASN A 14 -14.88 -25.52 20.79
CA ASN A 14 -14.92 -24.41 19.85
C ASN A 14 -16.38 -24.07 19.51
N PRO A 15 -16.85 -22.82 19.70
CA PRO A 15 -18.14 -22.42 19.17
C PRO A 15 -18.05 -22.39 17.64
N ALA A 16 -18.90 -23.18 17.01
CA ALA A 16 -19.10 -23.20 15.57
C ALA A 16 -19.32 -21.78 15.04
N TYR A 17 -18.47 -21.37 14.09
CA TYR A 17 -18.60 -20.13 13.34
C TYR A 17 -19.90 -20.21 12.53
N ARG A 18 -20.92 -19.48 12.98
CA ARG A 18 -22.22 -19.42 12.33
C ARG A 18 -22.11 -18.42 11.18
N ASP A 19 -22.11 -18.91 9.95
CA ASP A 19 -22.20 -18.09 8.74
C ASP A 19 -23.36 -17.10 8.89
N GLN A 20 -23.05 -15.80 8.98
CA GLN A 20 -24.03 -14.74 8.85
C GLN A 20 -24.13 -14.35 7.38
N PRO A 21 -25.18 -14.77 6.65
CA PRO A 21 -25.45 -14.22 5.33
C PRO A 21 -25.91 -12.77 5.49
N GLY A 22 -25.17 -11.82 4.90
CA GLY A 22 -25.78 -10.57 4.45
C GLY A 22 -25.30 -9.26 5.06
N LEU A 23 -24.03 -9.11 5.45
CA LEU A 23 -23.44 -7.77 5.58
C LEU A 23 -22.82 -7.33 4.24
N GLN A 24 -23.64 -7.16 3.20
CA GLN A 24 -23.23 -6.39 2.03
C GLN A 24 -23.21 -4.91 2.42
N LEU A 25 -22.08 -4.48 3.00
CA LEU A 25 -21.77 -3.06 3.05
C LEU A 25 -21.64 -2.59 1.60
N SER A 26 -22.52 -1.68 1.21
CA SER A 26 -22.34 -0.96 -0.05
C SER A 26 -20.95 -0.32 0.00
N PRO A 27 -20.10 -0.50 -1.02
CA PRO A 27 -18.79 0.13 -1.02
C PRO A 27 -18.98 1.62 -0.80
N PRO A 28 -18.22 2.25 0.12
CA PRO A 28 -18.35 3.66 0.37
C PRO A 28 -18.23 4.41 -0.96
N ARG A 29 -19.26 5.21 -1.29
CA ARG A 29 -19.13 6.22 -2.34
C ARG A 29 -18.20 7.27 -1.77
N TYR A 30 -16.91 7.12 -2.06
CA TYR A 30 -15.98 8.23 -1.92
C TYR A 30 -16.53 9.36 -2.81
N PRO A 31 -16.68 10.59 -2.29
CA PRO A 31 -16.89 11.73 -3.16
C PRO A 31 -15.77 11.69 -4.19
N GLU A 32 -16.16 11.75 -5.45
CA GLU A 32 -15.25 11.95 -6.57
C GLU A 32 -14.58 13.29 -6.34
N SER A 33 -13.52 13.29 -5.52
CA SER A 33 -12.66 14.44 -5.35
C SER A 33 -12.13 14.67 -6.75
N SER A 34 -12.50 15.80 -7.32
CA SER A 34 -11.81 16.40 -8.46
C SER A 34 -10.36 16.60 -8.05
N PHE A 35 -9.60 15.52 -8.18
CA PHE A 35 -8.16 15.45 -8.06
C PHE A 35 -7.68 16.25 -9.26
N SER A 36 -7.49 17.55 -9.05
CA SER A 36 -6.82 18.40 -10.01
C SER A 36 -5.50 17.72 -10.37
N ASP A 37 -5.28 17.55 -11.67
CA ASP A 37 -4.14 16.94 -12.37
C ASP A 37 -2.78 17.62 -12.07
N GLU A 38 -2.54 18.09 -10.85
CA GLU A 38 -1.32 18.76 -10.41
C GLU A 38 -0.44 17.84 -9.54
N TYR A 39 -0.48 16.53 -9.82
CA TYR A 39 0.46 15.56 -9.22
C TYR A 39 0.90 14.51 -10.24
N HIS A 40 1.25 14.94 -11.45
CA HIS A 40 1.68 14.02 -12.52
C HIS A 40 3.13 14.18 -13.01
N ASP A 41 3.94 15.08 -12.43
CA ASP A 41 5.30 15.33 -12.94
C ASP A 41 6.45 14.80 -12.04
N TYR A 42 6.14 14.11 -10.92
CA TYR A 42 7.19 13.61 -10.02
C TYR A 42 7.68 12.18 -10.29
N TYR A 43 6.99 11.42 -11.15
CA TYR A 43 7.48 10.12 -11.64
C TYR A 43 7.99 10.22 -13.07
N ARG A 44 8.89 11.16 -13.33
CA ARG A 44 9.77 11.06 -14.49
C ARG A 44 10.94 10.15 -14.10
N PRO A 45 11.05 8.92 -14.64
CA PRO A 45 12.22 8.11 -14.40
C PRO A 45 13.43 8.93 -14.85
N LEU A 46 14.34 9.21 -13.93
CA LEU A 46 15.64 9.79 -14.23
C LEU A 46 16.33 8.83 -15.19
N SER A 47 16.19 9.12 -16.48
CA SER A 47 17.00 8.58 -17.55
C SER A 47 18.44 8.67 -17.08
N ALA A 48 19.04 7.50 -16.88
CA ALA A 48 20.43 7.33 -16.49
C ALA A 48 21.28 8.30 -17.31
N LYS A 49 21.81 9.34 -16.66
CA LYS A 49 22.80 10.21 -17.26
C LYS A 49 24.05 9.35 -17.47
N SER A 50 24.14 8.89 -18.71
CA SER A 50 25.35 8.58 -19.47
C SER A 50 26.63 8.69 -18.64
N THR A 51 27.12 7.52 -18.27
CA THR A 51 28.51 7.21 -17.96
C THR A 51 29.46 8.13 -18.73
N LYS A 52 30.34 8.83 -18.00
CA LYS A 52 31.49 9.51 -18.59
C LYS A 52 32.27 8.50 -19.44
N PRO A 53 32.69 8.84 -20.66
CA PRO A 53 33.58 7.98 -21.43
C PRO A 53 34.90 7.84 -20.66
N ILE A 54 35.28 6.58 -20.42
CA ILE A 54 36.66 6.21 -20.09
C ILE A 54 37.52 6.72 -21.25
N GLN A 55 38.46 7.61 -20.94
CA GLN A 55 39.52 7.98 -21.87
C GLN A 55 40.40 6.75 -22.09
N THR A 56 40.17 6.07 -23.20
CA THR A 56 41.09 5.07 -23.73
C THR A 56 42.33 5.82 -24.21
N SER A 57 43.45 5.66 -23.51
CA SER A 57 44.74 6.18 -23.98
C SER A 57 45.13 5.47 -25.27
N GLU A 58 45.68 6.25 -26.18
CA GLU A 58 46.15 5.86 -27.49
C GLU A 58 47.09 4.65 -27.42
N ASN A 59 46.83 3.66 -28.28
CA ASN A 59 47.81 2.63 -28.62
C ASN A 59 48.07 2.76 -30.13
N PRO A 60 49.21 3.32 -30.55
CA PRO A 60 49.63 3.28 -31.95
C PRO A 60 50.16 1.87 -32.26
N TYR A 61 50.12 1.48 -33.54
CA TYR A 61 50.46 0.16 -34.11
C TYR A 61 49.33 -0.86 -34.20
N ALA A 62 48.64 -0.86 -35.35
CA ALA A 62 48.37 -2.09 -36.12
C ALA A 62 47.81 -1.74 -37.49
N SER A 63 48.68 -1.65 -38.50
CA SER A 63 48.31 -1.67 -39.92
C SER A 63 47.90 -3.08 -40.31
N GLY A 64 46.59 -3.31 -40.45
CA GLY A 64 46.01 -4.55 -40.95
C GLY A 64 45.10 -4.31 -42.17
N PRO A 65 45.00 -5.26 -43.11
CA PRO A 65 44.26 -5.10 -44.35
C PRO A 65 42.74 -4.99 -44.11
N PHE A 66 42.14 -4.01 -44.79
CA PHE A 66 40.71 -3.70 -44.78
C PHE A 66 39.85 -4.94 -45.10
N ARG A 67 39.00 -5.33 -44.15
CA ARG A 67 37.84 -6.19 -44.43
C ARG A 67 36.62 -5.32 -44.71
N PRO A 68 35.83 -5.61 -45.75
CA PRO A 68 34.57 -4.90 -45.99
C PRO A 68 33.64 -5.10 -44.80
N VAL A 69 33.25 -3.98 -44.18
CA VAL A 69 32.31 -3.94 -43.06
C VAL A 69 30.91 -4.23 -43.62
N VAL A 70 30.40 -5.44 -43.37
CA VAL A 70 29.00 -5.78 -43.59
C VAL A 70 28.18 -5.00 -42.58
N VAL A 71 27.52 -3.94 -43.03
CA VAL A 71 26.67 -3.10 -42.17
C VAL A 71 25.44 -3.92 -41.78
N PRO A 72 25.24 -4.24 -40.49
CA PRO A 72 24.06 -5.00 -40.08
C PRO A 72 22.81 -4.15 -40.29
N ASN A 73 21.83 -4.69 -41.02
CA ASN A 73 20.52 -4.07 -41.21
C ASN A 73 19.88 -3.78 -39.84
N LYS A 74 19.81 -2.50 -39.50
CA LYS A 74 19.21 -2.01 -38.25
C LYS A 74 17.70 -2.29 -38.29
N LYS A 75 17.27 -3.35 -37.61
CA LYS A 75 15.84 -3.65 -37.44
C LYS A 75 15.18 -2.50 -36.68
N THR A 76 14.18 -1.87 -37.29
CA THR A 76 13.43 -0.78 -36.68
C THR A 76 12.56 -1.35 -35.56
N THR A 77 12.82 -0.90 -34.33
CA THR A 77 11.94 -1.13 -33.19
C THR A 77 11.06 0.10 -33.01
N ILE A 78 9.75 -0.10 -32.90
CA ILE A 78 8.79 0.97 -32.61
C ILE A 78 8.48 0.85 -31.11
N LEU A 79 8.78 1.90 -30.35
CA LEU A 79 8.65 1.94 -28.89
C LEU A 79 9.40 0.81 -28.14
N GLY A 80 10.50 0.31 -28.71
CA GLY A 80 11.29 -0.77 -28.08
C GLY A 80 10.68 -2.17 -28.19
N LEU A 81 9.50 -2.31 -28.81
CA LEU A 81 8.87 -3.60 -29.08
C LEU A 81 9.15 -4.09 -30.50
N ARG A 82 9.12 -5.42 -30.69
CA ARG A 82 9.17 -6.02 -32.02
C ARG A 82 7.86 -5.68 -32.75
N PRO A 83 7.88 -5.35 -34.05
CA PRO A 83 6.66 -5.03 -34.81
C PRO A 83 5.46 -5.98 -34.61
N PRO A 84 5.62 -7.32 -34.57
CA PRO A 84 4.48 -8.21 -34.33
C PRO A 84 3.89 -8.11 -32.91
N THR A 85 4.70 -7.83 -31.88
CA THR A 85 4.21 -7.70 -30.50
C THR A 85 3.43 -6.41 -30.30
N PHE A 86 3.81 -5.35 -31.02
CA PHE A 86 3.07 -4.07 -31.00
C PHE A 86 1.65 -4.24 -31.56
N ILE A 87 1.50 -4.93 -32.70
CA ILE A 87 0.19 -5.17 -33.32
C ILE A 87 -0.71 -6.02 -32.41
N LEU A 88 -0.15 -7.07 -31.79
CA LEU A 88 -0.90 -7.91 -30.84
C LEU A 88 -1.43 -7.11 -29.64
N SER A 89 -0.61 -6.20 -29.11
CA SER A 89 -1.00 -5.33 -27.97
C SER A 89 -2.19 -4.42 -28.33
N VAL A 90 -2.15 -3.79 -29.50
CA VAL A 90 -3.25 -2.90 -29.95
C VAL A 90 -4.56 -3.66 -30.13
N LEU A 91 -4.51 -4.86 -30.73
CA LEU A 91 -5.70 -5.70 -30.90
C LEU A 91 -6.29 -6.13 -29.54
N LEU A 92 -5.44 -6.51 -28.58
CA LEU A 92 -5.88 -6.89 -27.24
C LEU A 92 -6.59 -5.73 -26.53
N ALA A 93 -6.01 -4.52 -26.57
CA ALA A 93 -6.61 -3.34 -25.97
C ALA A 93 -8.00 -3.03 -26.57
N LEU A 94 -8.15 -3.15 -27.89
CA LEU A 94 -9.43 -2.96 -28.58
C LEU A 94 -10.50 -3.95 -28.08
N VAL A 95 -10.15 -5.23 -27.92
CA VAL A 95 -11.06 -6.27 -27.43
C VAL A 95 -11.55 -5.96 -26.01
N VAL A 96 -10.65 -5.51 -25.12
CA VAL A 96 -11.01 -5.16 -23.73
C VAL A 96 -11.99 -3.99 -23.69
N VAL A 97 -11.77 -2.95 -24.51
CA VAL A 97 -12.66 -1.79 -24.59
C VAL A 97 -14.05 -2.19 -25.06
N ILE A 98 -14.16 -3.04 -26.10
CA ILE A 98 -15.45 -3.52 -26.61
C ILE A 98 -16.19 -4.36 -25.55
N ALA A 99 -15.48 -5.24 -24.84
CA ALA A 99 -16.07 -6.08 -23.81
C ALA A 99 -16.57 -5.28 -22.60
N ALA A 100 -15.83 -4.25 -22.16
CA ALA A 100 -16.21 -3.41 -21.03
C ALA A 100 -17.52 -2.65 -21.28
N ILE A 101 -17.69 -2.11 -22.49
CA ILE A 101 -18.91 -1.38 -22.88
C ILE A 101 -20.12 -2.33 -22.94
N GLY A 102 -19.94 -3.57 -23.38
CA GLY A 102 -21.00 -4.58 -23.43
C GLY A 102 -21.46 -5.09 -22.05
N GLY A 103 -20.54 -5.20 -21.09
CA GLY A 103 -20.85 -5.74 -19.75
C GLY A 103 -21.62 -4.79 -18.83
N GLY A 104 -21.42 -3.47 -18.96
CA GLY A 104 -21.95 -2.49 -18.02
C GLY A 104 -23.48 -2.31 -18.06
N VAL A 105 -24.10 -2.43 -19.24
CA VAL A 105 -25.54 -2.15 -19.40
C VAL A 105 -26.45 -3.32 -18.99
N GLY A 106 -25.96 -4.56 -18.99
CA GLY A 106 -26.76 -5.75 -18.65
C GLY A 106 -27.02 -5.93 -17.15
N ALA A 107 -26.08 -5.51 -16.29
CA ALA A 107 -26.17 -5.75 -14.85
C ALA A 107 -27.26 -4.91 -14.15
N SER A 108 -27.52 -3.69 -14.63
CA SER A 108 -28.49 -2.78 -13.99
C SER A 108 -29.94 -3.24 -14.13
N VAL A 109 -30.27 -4.00 -15.19
CA VAL A 109 -31.64 -4.48 -15.44
C VAL A 109 -31.98 -5.71 -14.59
N ALA A 110 -31.00 -6.58 -14.29
CA ALA A 110 -31.24 -7.77 -13.46
C ALA A 110 -31.57 -7.42 -12.00
N VAL A 111 -30.96 -6.36 -11.44
CA VAL A 111 -31.19 -5.92 -10.05
C VAL A 111 -32.59 -5.35 -9.85
N ALA A 112 -33.18 -4.73 -10.88
CA ALA A 112 -34.53 -4.18 -10.81
C ALA A 112 -35.61 -5.27 -10.68
N ASN A 113 -35.38 -6.46 -11.24
CA ASN A 113 -36.32 -7.59 -11.13
C ASN A 113 -36.20 -8.33 -9.80
N ALA A 114 -34.99 -8.49 -9.24
CA ALA A 114 -34.80 -9.15 -7.94
C ALA A 114 -35.43 -8.38 -6.77
N LYS A 115 -35.57 -7.05 -6.87
CA LYS A 115 -36.20 -6.22 -5.82
C LYS A 115 -37.70 -6.46 -5.65
N LYS A 116 -38.40 -6.97 -6.68
CA LYS A 116 -39.86 -7.19 -6.64
C LYS A 116 -40.25 -8.46 -5.87
N GLU A 117 -39.37 -9.46 -5.78
CA GLU A 117 -39.69 -10.72 -5.10
C GLU A 117 -39.48 -10.67 -3.58
N CYS A 118 -38.63 -9.78 -3.08
CA CYS A 118 -38.35 -9.66 -1.64
C CYS A 118 -39.40 -8.84 -0.86
N ALA A 119 -40.38 -8.23 -1.53
CA ALA A 119 -41.40 -7.39 -0.87
C ALA A 119 -42.59 -8.18 -0.29
N SER A 120 -42.74 -9.47 -0.62
CA SER A 120 -43.98 -10.20 -0.33
C SER A 120 -43.96 -11.07 0.93
N ASN A 121 -42.88 -11.11 1.74
CA ASN A 121 -42.84 -12.04 2.88
C ASN A 121 -42.13 -11.56 4.17
N SER A 122 -41.88 -10.27 4.35
CA SER A 122 -41.29 -9.78 5.60
C SER A 122 -42.36 -9.30 6.57
N GLY A 123 -42.67 -10.17 7.53
CA GLY A 123 -43.45 -9.82 8.72
C GLY A 123 -42.91 -8.56 9.39
N SER A 124 -43.84 -7.70 9.79
CA SER A 124 -43.63 -6.42 10.45
C SER A 124 -42.68 -6.55 11.65
N ARG A 125 -41.39 -6.26 11.42
CA ARG A 125 -40.49 -5.78 12.46
C ARG A 125 -40.44 -4.27 12.29
N THR A 126 -40.90 -3.57 13.32
CA THR A 126 -40.85 -2.12 13.47
C THR A 126 -39.46 -1.63 13.04
N PRO A 127 -39.34 -0.79 11.99
CA PRO A 127 -38.07 -0.20 11.63
C PRO A 127 -37.67 0.74 12.77
N GLY A 128 -36.69 0.31 13.57
CA GLY A 128 -35.97 1.22 14.46
C GLY A 128 -35.37 2.30 13.58
N SER A 129 -35.84 3.53 13.73
CA SER A 129 -35.31 4.70 13.05
C SER A 129 -33.88 4.93 13.50
N VAL A 130 -32.93 4.28 12.82
CA VAL A 130 -31.50 4.57 12.99
C VAL A 130 -31.30 5.93 12.32
N ASN A 131 -31.36 7.00 13.12
CA ASN A 131 -30.85 8.30 12.69
C ASN A 131 -29.34 8.11 12.44
N GLY A 132 -28.99 7.80 11.19
CA GLY A 132 -27.61 7.65 10.77
C GLY A 132 -26.90 8.98 10.84
N THR A 133 -26.32 9.29 11.99
CA THR A 133 -25.28 10.32 12.07
C THR A 133 -24.11 9.84 11.21
N ILE A 134 -23.85 10.56 10.12
CA ILE A 134 -22.66 10.37 9.30
C ILE A 134 -21.47 10.55 10.24
N ALA A 135 -20.67 9.49 10.43
CA ALA A 135 -19.44 9.57 11.20
C ALA A 135 -18.48 10.51 10.46
N THR A 136 -18.25 11.69 11.02
CA THR A 136 -17.22 12.61 10.54
C THR A 136 -15.87 12.09 10.99
N VAL A 137 -14.97 11.88 10.04
CA VAL A 137 -13.61 11.46 10.34
C VAL A 137 -12.83 12.66 10.88
N PRO A 138 -12.12 12.54 12.02
CA PRO A 138 -11.36 13.66 12.59
C PRO A 138 -10.24 14.10 11.63
N THR A 139 -10.20 15.39 11.30
CA THR A 139 -9.11 16.00 10.52
C THR A 139 -8.22 16.91 11.36
N GLU A 140 -8.44 16.93 12.67
CA GLU A 140 -7.69 17.73 13.64
C GLU A 140 -7.71 17.02 15.01
N GLY A 141 -6.86 17.51 15.91
CA GLY A 141 -6.73 17.00 17.27
C GLY A 141 -5.47 16.18 17.49
N LEU A 142 -5.40 15.60 18.68
CA LEU A 142 -4.33 14.71 19.11
C LEU A 142 -4.87 13.29 19.18
N LEU A 143 -4.17 12.36 18.55
CA LEU A 143 -4.40 10.94 18.70
C LEU A 143 -3.84 10.45 20.02
N ASP A 144 -4.54 9.50 20.65
CA ASP A 144 -4.07 8.82 21.85
C ASP A 144 -2.89 7.89 21.49
N PHE A 145 -1.67 8.40 21.66
CA PHE A 145 -0.45 7.70 21.31
C PHE A 145 0.62 7.84 22.40
N ASP A 146 0.81 6.77 23.17
CA ASP A 146 1.88 6.64 24.16
C ASP A 146 3.07 5.88 23.55
N CYS A 147 3.98 6.64 22.94
CA CYS A 147 5.18 6.05 22.36
C CYS A 147 6.05 5.30 23.38
N PRO A 148 6.36 5.85 24.58
CA PRO A 148 7.12 5.13 25.60
C PRO A 148 6.59 3.74 25.93
N GLN A 149 5.27 3.54 25.97
CA GLN A 149 4.70 2.20 26.17
C GLN A 149 4.84 1.33 24.92
N THR A 150 4.56 1.89 23.75
CA THR A 150 4.66 1.19 22.47
C THR A 150 6.08 0.69 22.19
N ALA A 151 7.10 1.48 22.55
CA ALA A 151 8.51 1.16 22.33
C ALA A 151 9.08 0.11 23.30
N LYS A 152 8.36 -0.30 24.36
CA LYS A 152 8.83 -1.34 25.29
C LYS A 152 8.93 -2.72 24.67
N SER A 153 8.25 -2.95 23.55
CA SER A 153 8.21 -4.24 22.88
C SER A 153 8.26 -4.08 21.37
N ARG A 154 8.80 -5.10 20.71
CA ARG A 154 8.71 -5.22 19.25
C ARG A 154 7.24 -5.28 18.86
N GLN A 155 6.84 -4.44 17.91
CA GLN A 155 5.48 -4.44 17.38
C GLN A 155 5.36 -5.50 16.30
N ILE A 156 4.38 -6.38 16.43
CA ILE A 156 4.11 -7.45 15.46
C ILE A 156 2.75 -7.19 14.81
N VAL A 157 2.72 -7.15 13.48
CA VAL A 157 1.48 -7.11 12.70
C VAL A 157 1.36 -8.39 11.89
N ASN A 158 0.16 -8.98 11.89
CA ASN A 158 -0.11 -10.23 11.18
C ASN A 158 -0.98 -9.96 9.96
N LEU A 159 -0.47 -10.32 8.78
CA LEU A 159 -1.25 -10.32 7.54
C LEU A 159 -1.61 -11.78 7.22
N GLY A 160 -2.78 -12.22 7.68
CA GLY A 160 -3.13 -13.64 7.69
C GLY A 160 -2.22 -14.43 8.63
N SER A 161 -1.50 -15.44 8.11
CA SER A 161 -0.53 -16.25 8.87
C SER A 161 0.90 -15.68 8.86
N SER A 162 1.10 -14.51 8.26
CA SER A 162 2.42 -13.95 7.98
C SER A 162 2.76 -12.82 8.95
N PRO A 163 3.66 -13.02 9.93
CA PRO A 163 4.03 -12.00 10.91
C PRO A 163 5.10 -11.04 10.37
N TRP A 164 4.94 -9.74 10.65
CA TRP A 164 5.90 -8.68 10.35
C TRP A 164 6.29 -7.98 11.64
N GLY A 165 7.59 -7.81 11.88
CA GLY A 165 8.10 -7.25 13.14
C GLY A 165 8.77 -5.90 12.95
N PHE A 166 8.45 -4.97 13.84
CA PHE A 166 8.96 -3.60 13.82
C PHE A 166 9.56 -3.21 15.17
N GLU A 167 10.72 -2.55 15.13
CA GLU A 167 11.35 -1.92 16.29
C GLU A 167 11.00 -0.43 16.31
N VAL A 168 10.48 0.06 17.44
CA VAL A 168 9.95 1.42 17.57
C VAL A 168 10.94 2.32 18.27
N LYS A 169 11.13 3.53 17.74
CA LYS A 169 11.92 4.60 18.35
C LYS A 169 11.06 5.84 18.52
N CYS A 170 11.05 6.38 19.74
CA CYS A 170 10.26 7.55 20.07
C CYS A 170 10.99 8.85 19.78
N LYS A 171 10.22 9.91 19.50
CA LYS A 171 10.70 11.27 19.27
C LYS A 171 11.72 11.35 18.12
N SER A 172 11.60 10.47 17.14
CA SER A 172 12.49 10.37 16.00
C SER A 172 11.74 10.42 14.68
N ASP A 173 12.44 10.89 13.64
CA ASP A 173 12.04 10.81 12.23
C ASP A 173 13.29 10.48 11.40
N TYR A 174 13.08 9.78 10.31
CA TYR A 174 14.08 9.63 9.28
C TYR A 174 13.86 10.78 8.30
N ILE A 175 14.84 11.66 8.13
CA ILE A 175 14.76 12.82 7.23
C ILE A 175 15.79 12.65 6.11
N GLY A 176 15.39 12.99 4.88
CA GLY A 176 16.21 12.86 3.68
C GLY A 176 15.38 13.05 2.41
N SER A 177 16.05 13.28 1.29
CA SER A 177 15.37 13.38 -0.01
C SER A 177 14.99 12.01 -0.54
N ASN A 178 13.75 11.84 -1.01
CA ASN A 178 13.23 10.59 -1.59
C ASN A 178 13.21 9.39 -0.62
N ILE A 179 13.12 9.63 0.69
CA ILE A 179 12.93 8.55 1.68
C ILE A 179 11.48 8.09 1.72
N ASP A 180 10.54 9.00 1.54
CA ASP A 180 9.10 8.75 1.70
C ASP A 180 8.57 8.16 0.40
N ILE A 181 8.02 6.94 0.49
CA ILE A 181 7.38 6.25 -0.63
C ILE A 181 5.92 6.72 -0.77
N ALA A 182 5.25 6.85 0.37
CA ALA A 182 3.85 7.23 0.46
C ALA A 182 3.56 7.90 1.80
N GLY A 183 2.65 8.87 1.79
CA GLY A 183 2.08 9.51 2.98
C GLY A 183 0.59 9.25 3.05
N MET A 184 0.05 9.06 4.25
CA MET A 184 -1.39 8.88 4.48
C MET A 184 -1.80 9.34 5.87
N THR A 185 -3.11 9.45 6.08
CA THR A 185 -3.70 9.73 7.39
C THR A 185 -4.11 8.42 8.06
N THR A 186 -3.59 8.15 9.24
CA THR A 186 -3.92 6.98 10.08
C THR A 186 -4.27 7.44 11.49
N TYR A 187 -5.19 6.72 12.14
CA TYR A 187 -5.69 7.06 13.48
C TYR A 187 -5.04 6.23 14.59
N SER A 188 -4.13 5.32 14.23
CA SER A 188 -3.33 4.55 15.17
C SER A 188 -1.93 4.28 14.61
N PHE A 189 -0.95 4.17 15.50
CA PHE A 189 0.41 3.77 15.12
C PHE A 189 0.45 2.37 14.49
N THR A 190 -0.40 1.46 14.98
CA THR A 190 -0.54 0.10 14.46
C THR A 190 -1.00 0.09 13.01
N ASP A 191 -1.94 0.96 12.61
CA ASP A 191 -2.37 1.06 11.21
C ASP A 191 -1.23 1.55 10.31
N CYS A 192 -0.40 2.47 10.81
CA CYS A 192 0.76 2.98 10.08
C CYS A 192 1.78 1.87 9.75
N ILE A 193 2.18 1.07 10.75
CA ILE A 193 3.09 -0.07 10.50
C ILE A 193 2.41 -1.20 9.71
N THR A 194 1.10 -1.40 9.89
CA THR A 194 0.32 -2.38 9.10
C THR A 194 0.32 -2.01 7.62
N ALA A 195 0.23 -0.72 7.30
CA ALA A 195 0.26 -0.27 5.92
C ALA A 195 1.64 -0.50 5.27
N CYS A 196 2.75 -0.37 6.02
CA CYS A 196 4.08 -0.75 5.53
C CYS A 196 4.18 -2.26 5.24
N ALA A 197 3.63 -3.10 6.13
CA ALA A 197 3.55 -4.54 5.90
C ALA A 197 2.68 -4.88 4.68
N LEU A 198 1.53 -4.23 4.52
CA LEU A 198 0.64 -4.40 3.36
C LEU A 198 1.35 -4.00 2.06
N PHE A 199 2.05 -2.86 2.07
CA PHE A 199 2.82 -2.40 0.92
C PHE A 199 3.82 -3.48 0.46
N ASN A 200 4.59 -4.03 1.38
CA ASN A 200 5.54 -5.09 1.09
C ASN A 200 4.86 -6.38 0.63
N SER A 201 3.75 -6.76 1.27
CA SER A 201 2.98 -7.95 0.90
C SER A 201 2.45 -7.86 -0.54
N PHE A 202 1.98 -6.68 -0.98
CA PHE A 202 1.51 -6.47 -2.35
C PHE A 202 2.65 -6.31 -3.35
N ALA A 203 3.75 -5.67 -2.96
CA ALA A 203 4.92 -5.49 -3.80
C ALA A 203 5.73 -6.78 -4.01
N GLY A 204 5.59 -7.75 -3.11
CA GLY A 204 6.36 -9.00 -3.12
C GLY A 204 7.84 -8.80 -2.74
N ASN A 205 8.17 -7.70 -2.07
CA ASN A 205 9.52 -7.37 -1.62
C ASN A 205 9.48 -6.49 -0.36
N ASN A 206 10.63 -6.27 0.28
CA ASN A 206 10.74 -5.45 1.49
C ASN A 206 11.13 -3.99 1.17
N THR A 207 10.43 -3.36 0.22
CA THR A 207 10.73 -1.96 -0.17
C THR A 207 10.43 -0.97 0.96
N CYS A 208 9.33 -1.16 1.69
CA CYS A 208 9.04 -0.39 2.89
C CYS A 208 9.83 -0.97 4.06
N VAL A 209 10.87 -0.27 4.51
CA VAL A 209 11.74 -0.71 5.59
C VAL A 209 11.44 -0.02 6.92
N GLY A 210 10.49 0.91 6.93
CA GLY A 210 10.04 1.55 8.15
C GLY A 210 8.96 2.60 7.92
N VAL A 211 8.57 3.25 8.99
CA VAL A 211 7.57 4.33 8.98
C VAL A 211 7.97 5.47 9.91
N TYR A 212 7.42 6.65 9.64
CA TYR A 212 7.29 7.74 10.60
C TYR A 212 5.80 7.98 10.88
N PHE A 213 5.46 8.19 12.16
CA PHE A 213 4.10 8.46 12.62
C PHE A 213 4.09 9.64 13.57
N ASN A 214 3.10 10.52 13.44
CA ASN A 214 2.84 11.60 14.37
C ASN A 214 1.37 11.62 14.81
N GLY A 215 1.12 11.63 16.12
CA GLY A 215 -0.22 11.69 16.69
C GLY A 215 -0.89 13.08 16.61
N ASN A 216 -0.18 14.14 16.25
CA ASN A 216 -0.72 15.51 16.19
C ASN A 216 -1.27 15.83 14.80
N LEU A 217 -2.55 15.53 14.55
CA LEU A 217 -3.21 15.77 13.27
C LEU A 217 -3.31 17.26 12.95
N THR A 218 -3.56 18.09 13.97
CA THR A 218 -3.65 19.56 13.81
C THR A 218 -2.36 20.16 13.25
N ALA A 219 -1.20 19.64 13.65
CA ALA A 219 0.09 20.13 13.17
C ALA A 219 0.46 19.55 11.79
N LEU A 220 0.18 18.27 11.53
CA LEU A 220 0.73 17.57 10.37
C LEU A 220 -0.14 17.66 9.12
N LEU A 221 -1.47 17.60 9.27
CA LEU A 221 -2.36 17.52 8.11
C LEU A 221 -2.35 18.78 7.22
N PRO A 222 -2.27 20.02 7.75
CA PRO A 222 -2.21 21.21 6.90
C PRO A 222 -0.97 21.26 6.01
N ASP A 223 0.20 20.85 6.53
CA ASP A 223 1.49 21.02 5.85
C ASP A 223 1.92 19.80 5.04
N HIS A 224 1.49 18.60 5.46
CA HIS A 224 1.99 17.34 4.89
C HIS A 224 0.90 16.40 4.37
N HIS A 225 -0.38 16.74 4.54
CA HIS A 225 -1.53 15.95 4.07
C HIS A 225 -1.58 14.50 4.60
N GLY A 226 -0.83 14.20 5.66
CA GLY A 226 -0.73 12.88 6.25
C GLY A 226 0.05 12.94 7.55
N ASN A 227 -0.10 11.89 8.35
CA ASN A 227 0.60 11.75 9.63
C ASN A 227 1.37 10.43 9.74
N CYS A 228 1.26 9.57 8.71
CA CYS A 228 2.01 8.32 8.57
C CYS A 228 2.74 8.32 7.23
N PHE A 229 4.05 8.11 7.26
CA PHE A 229 4.92 8.14 6.08
C PHE A 229 5.75 6.86 5.99
N LEU A 230 5.63 6.14 4.87
CA LEU A 230 6.33 4.88 4.60
C LEU A 230 7.72 5.18 4.04
N LYS A 231 8.76 4.54 4.59
CA LYS A 231 10.16 4.83 4.29
C LYS A 231 10.79 3.71 3.44
N SER A 232 11.51 4.09 2.38
CA SER A 232 12.26 3.17 1.49
C SER A 232 13.66 2.81 1.98
N TYR A 233 14.26 3.67 2.81
CA TYR A 233 15.52 3.41 3.50
C TYR A 233 15.56 4.21 4.82
N LEU A 234 16.43 3.80 5.75
CA LEU A 234 16.53 4.39 7.10
C LEU A 234 17.89 5.09 7.28
N PRO A 235 17.99 6.40 7.04
CA PRO A 235 19.17 7.19 7.41
C PRO A 235 19.34 7.29 8.93
N THR A 236 20.32 8.06 9.39
CA THR A 236 20.41 8.45 10.80
C THR A 236 19.14 9.21 11.19
N PRO A 237 18.42 8.79 12.24
CA PRO A 237 17.21 9.50 12.65
C PRO A 237 17.56 10.88 13.20
N SER A 238 16.78 11.89 12.85
CA SER A 238 16.71 13.13 13.61
C SER A 238 15.98 12.85 14.93
N LEU A 239 16.45 13.45 16.01
CA LEU A 239 15.84 13.36 17.33
C LEU A 239 15.10 14.67 17.63
N ASP A 240 14.21 14.64 18.63
CA ASP A 240 13.49 15.79 19.20
C ASP A 240 12.24 16.29 18.44
N LEU A 241 11.49 15.41 17.78
CA LEU A 241 10.24 15.77 17.06
C LEU A 241 8.97 15.82 17.94
N GLY A 242 9.10 15.91 19.27
CA GLY A 242 7.96 15.92 20.21
C GLY A 242 7.49 14.53 20.65
N SER A 243 6.67 14.48 21.71
CA SER A 243 6.27 13.23 22.39
C SER A 243 5.31 12.33 21.60
N LEU A 244 4.60 12.89 20.62
CA LEU A 244 3.62 12.18 19.79
C LEU A 244 4.23 11.63 18.50
N SER A 245 5.55 11.72 18.35
CA SER A 245 6.29 11.29 17.16
C SER A 245 6.99 9.96 17.41
N ALA A 246 6.95 9.07 16.44
CA ALA A 246 7.69 7.81 16.48
C ALA A 246 8.09 7.35 15.09
N THR A 247 9.19 6.61 15.02
CA THR A 247 9.53 5.79 13.87
C THR A 247 9.46 4.31 14.21
N ALA A 248 9.20 3.48 13.22
CA ALA A 248 9.33 2.04 13.33
C ALA A 248 10.22 1.52 12.19
N SER A 249 11.21 0.69 12.51
CA SER A 249 12.05 0.01 11.51
C SER A 249 11.65 -1.45 11.38
N LEU A 250 11.50 -1.94 10.16
CA LEU A 250 11.24 -3.34 9.87
C LEU A 250 12.45 -4.19 10.30
N VAL A 251 12.24 -5.14 11.21
CA VAL A 251 13.30 -6.02 11.74
C VAL A 251 13.09 -7.50 11.39
N SER A 252 11.88 -7.88 10.98
CA SER A 252 11.60 -9.25 10.48
C SER A 252 10.44 -9.25 9.50
N SER A 253 10.57 -10.02 8.42
CA SER A 253 9.51 -10.22 7.41
C SER A 253 9.27 -11.72 7.14
N PRO A 254 8.10 -12.12 6.63
CA PRO A 254 7.83 -13.50 6.23
C PRO A 254 8.67 -13.99 5.04
N LEU A 255 9.21 -13.06 4.24
CA LEU A 255 9.92 -13.33 2.98
C LEU A 255 11.45 -13.27 3.12
N SER A 256 11.97 -12.94 4.31
CA SER A 256 13.40 -12.75 4.60
C SER A 256 14.04 -13.96 5.26
#